data_AF-A0A2S4VCQ5-F1
#
_entry.id   AF-A0A2S4VCQ5-F1
#
_cell.length_a   1.000
_cell.length_b   1.000
_cell.length_c   1.000
_cell.angle_alpha   90.00
_cell.angle_beta   90.00
_cell.angle_gamma   90.00
#
_symmetry.space_group_name_H-M   'P 1'
#
loop_
_entity.id
_entity.type
_entity.pdbx_description
1 polymer ?
#
loop_
_entity_poly.entity_id
_entity_poly.type
_entity_poly.pdbx_seq_one_letter_code
_entity_poly.pdbx_strand_id
1 'polypeptide(L)'
;MAMFILISSLSHLGWVSVFARWLASVCTTPARAVYVTGLLGSMVLCPFMGTNIGATILMVNVISDPYFRLNAHVIEDPRILRSAIFATAMASNIGAFSLTIPSSLAGLLWHQILQQKGILIRNRDFFAWNLLPVLVLSLVALSIVFVEVMFIF
;
A
#
# COMPACT_ATOMS: atom_id res chain seq x y z
N MET A 1 15.72 6.57 6.68
CA MET A 1 15.79 7.36 7.93
C MET A 1 14.82 8.53 7.95
N ALA A 2 14.82 9.45 6.96
CA ALA A 2 13.86 10.56 6.93
C ALA A 2 12.38 10.13 7.01
N MET A 3 12.02 9.03 6.34
CA MET A 3 10.66 8.49 6.37
C MET A 3 10.22 7.99 7.75
N PHE A 4 11.13 7.39 8.52
CA PHE A 4 10.85 6.99 9.90
C PHE A 4 10.61 8.20 10.80
N ILE A 5 11.40 9.26 10.63
CA ILE A 5 11.23 10.51 11.38
C ILE A 5 9.88 11.14 11.03
N LEU A 6 9.55 11.25 9.74
CA LEU A 6 8.26 11.79 9.28
C LEU A 6 7.07 11.04 9.89
N ILE A 7 7.07 9.71 9.84
CA ILE A 7 5.98 8.89 10.38
C ILE A 7 5.93 9.00 11.91
N SER A 8 7.08 9.03 12.58
CA SER A 8 7.15 9.26 14.02
C SER A 8 6.54 10.60 14.40
N SER A 9 6.81 11.67 13.64
CA SER A 9 6.20 12.98 13.86
C SER A 9 4.69 12.97 13.61
N LEU A 10 4.23 12.32 12.52
CA LEU A 10 2.78 12.15 12.26
C LEU A 10 2.09 11.40 13.40
N SER A 11 2.73 10.35 13.91
CA SER A 11 2.21 9.58 15.04
C SER A 11 2.11 10.43 16.30
N HIS A 12 3.15 11.21 16.60
CA HIS A 12 3.16 12.11 17.76
C HIS A 12 2.08 13.20 17.65
N LEU A 13 1.75 13.64 16.44
CA LEU A 13 0.67 14.60 16.17
C LEU A 13 -0.73 13.96 16.11
N GLY A 14 -0.82 12.64 16.27
CA GLY A 14 -2.09 11.90 16.25
C GLY A 14 -2.66 11.59 14.86
N TRP A 15 -1.95 11.94 13.78
CA TRP A 15 -2.41 11.68 12.41
C TRP A 15 -2.54 10.19 12.09
N VAL A 16 -1.64 9.35 12.62
CA VAL A 16 -1.73 7.89 12.46
C VAL A 16 -3.05 7.36 13.03
N SER A 17 -3.47 7.86 14.20
CA SER A 17 -4.74 7.47 14.82
C SER A 17 -5.96 7.95 14.04
N VAL A 18 -5.87 9.13 13.40
CA VAL A 18 -6.93 9.61 12.48
C VAL A 18 -7.06 8.66 11.28
N PHE A 19 -5.94 8.29 10.66
CA PHE A 19 -5.93 7.34 9.55
C PHE A 19 -6.44 5.96 9.97
N ALA A 20 -6.12 5.51 11.18
CA ALA A 20 -6.61 4.25 11.73
C ALA A 20 -8.13 4.25 11.88
N ARG A 21 -8.73 5.35 12.36
CA ARG A 21 -10.19 5.50 12.44
C ARG A 21 -10.84 5.49 11.06
N TRP A 22 -10.28 6.21 10.09
CA TRP A 22 -10.77 6.21 8.71
C TRP A 22 -10.65 4.82 8.07
N LEU A 23 -9.55 4.12 8.31
CA LEU A 23 -9.37 2.78 7.79
C LEU A 23 -10.37 1.80 8.42
N ALA A 24 -10.59 1.90 9.74
CA ALA A 24 -11.51 1.06 10.49
C ALA A 24 -12.98 1.26 10.05
N SER A 25 -13.38 2.49 9.71
CA SER A 25 -14.75 2.76 9.24
C SER A 25 -15.05 2.13 7.88
N VAL A 26 -14.03 1.88 7.06
CA VAL A 26 -14.19 1.26 5.74
C VAL A 26 -13.96 -0.26 5.78
N CYS A 27 -12.97 -0.72 6.56
CA CYS A 27 -12.60 -2.13 6.68
C CYS A 27 -13.56 -2.90 7.60
N THR A 28 -14.80 -3.03 7.15
CA THR A 28 -15.92 -3.66 7.88
C THR A 28 -16.10 -5.14 7.56
N THR A 29 -15.48 -5.64 6.48
CA THR A 29 -15.46 -7.05 6.10
C THR A 29 -14.07 -7.44 5.60
N PRO A 30 -13.70 -8.74 5.61
CA PRO A 30 -12.41 -9.20 5.09
C PRO A 30 -12.17 -8.77 3.64
N ALA A 31 -13.19 -8.88 2.78
CA ALA A 31 -13.10 -8.42 1.40
C ALA A 31 -12.79 -6.92 1.30
N ARG A 32 -13.53 -6.08 2.03
CA ARG A 32 -13.27 -4.63 2.07
C ARG A 32 -11.87 -4.34 2.57
N ALA A 33 -11.43 -5.02 3.62
CA ALA A 33 -10.08 -4.86 4.16
C ALA A 33 -9.00 -5.19 3.12
N VAL A 34 -9.11 -6.32 2.41
CA VAL A 34 -8.15 -6.71 1.37
C VAL A 34 -8.09 -5.66 0.26
N TYR A 35 -9.23 -5.32 -0.35
CA TYR A 35 -9.23 -4.42 -1.51
C TYR A 35 -8.88 -2.98 -1.15
N VAL A 36 -9.36 -2.47 -0.01
CA VAL A 36 -9.10 -1.08 0.41
C VAL A 36 -7.64 -0.91 0.78
N THR A 37 -7.10 -1.74 1.68
CA THR A 37 -5.69 -1.63 2.08
C THR A 37 -4.76 -1.93 0.91
N GLY A 38 -5.13 -2.91 0.07
CA GLY A 38 -4.38 -3.33 -1.10
C GLY A 38 -4.26 -2.25 -2.18
N LEU A 39 -5.41 -1.69 -2.61
CA LEU A 39 -5.44 -0.67 -3.66
C LEU A 39 -4.91 0.67 -3.14
N LEU A 40 -5.23 1.06 -1.90
CA LEU A 40 -4.67 2.26 -1.27
C LEU A 40 -3.15 2.16 -1.18
N GLY A 41 -2.61 1.02 -0.77
CA GLY A 41 -1.17 0.78 -0.70
C GLY A 41 -0.51 0.87 -2.07
N SER A 42 -0.98 0.08 -3.04
CA SER A 42 -0.30 -0.11 -4.32
C SER A 42 -0.46 1.06 -5.30
N MET A 43 -1.64 1.67 -5.36
CA MET A 43 -1.97 2.70 -6.35
C MET A 43 -1.88 4.13 -5.83
N VAL A 44 -1.93 4.33 -4.51
CA VAL A 44 -1.94 5.67 -3.91
C VAL A 44 -0.70 5.92 -3.06
N LEU A 45 -0.51 5.14 -1.99
CA LEU A 45 0.54 5.41 -1.01
C LEU A 45 1.94 5.16 -1.59
N CYS A 46 2.19 4.05 -2.28
CA CYS A 46 3.52 3.78 -2.85
C CYS A 46 3.94 4.85 -3.87
N PRO A 47 3.09 5.24 -4.86
CA PRO A 47 3.41 6.33 -5.78
C PRO A 47 3.56 7.69 -5.11
N PHE A 48 2.72 8.01 -4.13
CA PHE A 48 2.72 9.31 -3.44
C PHE A 48 3.94 9.47 -2.52
N MET A 49 4.28 8.43 -1.76
CA MET A 49 5.44 8.43 -0.86
C MET A 49 6.76 8.30 -1.64
N GLY A 50 6.70 7.97 -2.93
CA GLY A 50 7.88 7.74 -3.77
C GLY A 50 8.74 6.57 -3.29
N THR A 51 8.15 5.63 -2.55
CA THR A 51 8.79 4.40 -2.10
C THR A 51 7.76 3.46 -1.48
N ASN A 52 7.87 2.17 -1.80
CA ASN A 52 7.13 1.12 -1.13
C ASN A 52 7.47 1.00 0.37
N ILE A 53 8.70 1.29 0.78
CA ILE A 53 9.13 1.21 2.18
C ILE A 53 8.35 2.22 3.03
N GLY A 54 8.26 3.47 2.57
CA GLY A 54 7.56 4.52 3.31
C GLY A 54 6.06 4.27 3.44
N ALA A 55 5.42 3.85 2.35
CA ALA A 55 4.02 3.45 2.36
C ALA A 55 3.78 2.29 3.34
N THR A 56 4.66 1.29 3.37
CA THR A 56 4.56 0.14 4.27
C THR A 56 4.71 0.54 5.73
N ILE A 57 5.70 1.37 6.07
CA ILE A 57 5.89 1.83 7.46
C ILE A 57 4.64 2.58 7.93
N LEU A 58 4.07 3.46 7.11
CA LEU A 58 2.85 4.19 7.47
C LEU A 58 1.70 3.21 7.71
N MET A 59 1.47 2.29 6.76
CA MET A 59 0.35 1.36 6.82
C MET A 59 0.46 0.39 8.00
N VAL A 60 1.66 -0.08 8.33
CA VAL A 60 1.91 -0.92 9.52
C VAL A 60 1.57 -0.17 10.81
N ASN A 61 1.94 1.12 10.92
CA ASN A 61 1.59 1.94 12.08
C ASN A 61 0.07 2.14 12.18
N VAL A 62 -0.61 2.41 11.06
CA VAL A 62 -2.06 2.58 11.01
C VAL A 62 -2.80 1.29 11.39
N ILE A 63 -2.41 0.13 10.85
CA ILE A 63 -3.02 -1.17 11.16
C ILE A 63 -2.71 -1.62 12.60
N SER A 64 -1.59 -1.18 13.17
CA SER A 64 -1.21 -1.51 14.54
C SER A 64 -1.84 -0.59 15.59
N ASP A 65 -2.41 0.53 15.19
CA ASP A 65 -3.05 1.49 16.09
C ASP A 65 -4.30 0.87 16.75
N PRO A 66 -4.54 1.13 18.06
CA PRO A 66 -5.70 0.61 18.78
C PRO A 66 -7.05 0.95 18.14
N TYR A 67 -7.21 2.10 17.49
CA TYR A 67 -8.46 2.48 16.82
C TYR A 67 -8.82 1.54 15.67
N PHE A 68 -7.82 0.90 15.05
CA PHE A 68 -8.05 -0.14 14.05
C PHE A 68 -8.15 -1.52 14.69
N ARG A 69 -7.16 -1.92 15.51
CA ARG A 69 -7.08 -3.28 16.08
C ARG A 69 -8.23 -3.64 17.00
N LEU A 70 -8.73 -2.67 17.76
CA LEU A 70 -9.80 -2.86 18.74
C LEU A 70 -11.15 -2.37 18.20
N ASN A 71 -11.26 -2.13 16.90
CA ASN A 71 -12.53 -1.80 16.29
C ASN A 71 -13.50 -2.98 16.43
N ALA A 72 -14.79 -2.70 16.67
CA ALA A 72 -15.82 -3.71 16.87
C ALA A 72 -15.85 -4.75 15.73
N HIS A 73 -15.73 -4.32 14.47
CA HIS A 73 -15.71 -5.24 13.33
C HIS A 73 -14.47 -6.14 13.32
N VAL A 74 -13.32 -5.61 13.70
CA VAL A 74 -12.06 -6.38 13.75
C VAL A 74 -12.06 -7.40 14.90
N ILE A 75 -12.68 -7.05 16.03
CA ILE A 75 -12.86 -7.97 17.16
C ILE A 75 -13.85 -9.08 16.80
N GLU A 76 -14.95 -8.73 16.12
CA GLU A 76 -15.98 -9.67 15.68
C GLU A 76 -15.47 -10.63 14.60
N ASP A 77 -14.70 -10.12 13.63
CA ASP A 77 -14.06 -10.91 12.58
C ASP A 77 -12.54 -10.62 12.48
N PRO A 78 -11.69 -11.40 13.18
CA PRO A 78 -10.24 -11.24 13.16
C PRO A 78 -9.60 -11.39 11.76
N ARG A 79 -10.31 -11.96 10.79
CA ARG A 79 -9.84 -12.04 9.40
C ARG A 79 -9.72 -10.66 8.76
N ILE A 80 -10.42 -9.64 9.26
CA ILE A 80 -10.26 -8.25 8.80
C ILE A 80 -8.84 -7.75 9.06
N LEU A 81 -8.29 -8.02 10.25
CA LEU A 81 -6.92 -7.64 10.58
C LEU A 81 -5.92 -8.40 9.71
N ARG A 82 -6.09 -9.72 9.55
CA ARG A 82 -5.24 -10.54 8.67
C ARG A 82 -5.30 -10.07 7.22
N SER A 83 -6.50 -9.77 6.73
CA SER A 83 -6.74 -9.21 5.40
C SER A 83 -5.94 -7.93 5.20
N ALA A 84 -6.01 -7.00 6.15
CA ALA A 84 -5.27 -5.75 6.10
C ALA A 84 -3.74 -5.97 6.08
N ILE A 85 -3.24 -6.91 6.89
CA ILE A 85 -1.81 -7.25 6.97
C ILE A 85 -1.31 -7.85 5.64
N PHE A 86 -1.96 -8.90 5.15
CA PHE A 86 -1.52 -9.59 3.94
C PHE A 86 -1.71 -8.73 2.69
N ALA A 87 -2.81 -7.99 2.58
CA ALA A 87 -3.01 -7.07 1.48
C ALA A 87 -2.00 -5.91 1.51
N THR A 88 -1.59 -5.40 2.68
CA THR A 88 -0.51 -4.42 2.79
C THR A 88 0.83 -4.99 2.32
N ALA A 89 1.15 -6.22 2.73
CA ALA A 89 2.37 -6.89 2.29
C ALA A 89 2.40 -7.07 0.75
N MET A 90 1.29 -7.54 0.16
CA MET A 90 1.18 -7.66 -1.30
C MET A 90 1.23 -6.30 -2.01
N ALA A 91 0.51 -5.32 -1.49
CA ALA A 91 0.48 -3.97 -2.05
C ALA A 91 1.84 -3.27 -2.04
N SER A 92 2.67 -3.52 -1.03
CA SER A 92 4.03 -2.96 -0.98
C SER A 92 4.93 -3.47 -2.12
N ASN A 93 4.71 -4.71 -2.56
CA ASN A 93 5.47 -5.30 -3.66
C ASN A 93 4.93 -4.83 -5.02
N ILE A 94 3.62 -4.88 -5.21
CA ILE A 94 2.98 -4.40 -6.46
C ILE A 94 3.18 -2.89 -6.62
N GLY A 95 3.08 -2.15 -5.51
CA GLY A 95 3.36 -0.73 -5.42
C GLY A 95 4.81 -0.35 -5.75
N ALA A 96 5.76 -1.28 -5.69
CA ALA A 96 7.14 -1.04 -6.09
C ALA A 96 7.32 -1.08 -7.61
N PHE A 97 6.48 -1.85 -8.33
CA PHE A 97 6.42 -1.87 -9.80
C PHE A 97 5.73 -0.62 -10.38
N SER A 98 5.14 0.21 -9.52
CA SER A 98 3.95 1.06 -9.76
C SER A 98 4.11 2.25 -10.72
N LEU A 99 3.07 3.07 -10.74
CA LEU A 99 2.67 4.12 -11.67
C LEU A 99 3.66 5.26 -11.87
N THR A 100 4.66 5.38 -10.99
CA THR A 100 5.67 6.44 -11.07
C THR A 100 7.07 5.85 -10.91
N ILE A 101 8.01 6.36 -11.70
CA ILE A 101 9.43 5.96 -11.68
C ILE A 101 10.05 5.94 -10.27
N PRO A 102 9.81 6.92 -9.37
CA PRO A 102 10.40 6.89 -8.02
C PRO A 102 9.79 5.85 -7.10
N SER A 103 8.70 5.16 -7.46
CA SER A 103 8.01 4.22 -6.55
C SER A 103 8.92 3.10 -6.00
N SER A 104 10.05 2.83 -6.66
CA SER A 104 11.11 1.93 -6.18
C SER A 104 12.50 2.41 -6.59
N LEU A 105 13.51 2.05 -5.80
CA LEU A 105 14.93 2.26 -6.13
C LEU A 105 15.30 1.60 -7.46
N ALA A 106 14.74 0.43 -7.76
CA ALA A 106 14.98 -0.25 -9.04
C ALA A 106 14.45 0.56 -10.23
N GLY A 107 13.30 1.24 -10.07
CA GLY A 107 12.74 2.12 -11.10
C GLY A 107 13.64 3.32 -11.38
N LEU A 108 14.23 3.92 -10.33
CA LEU A 108 15.20 5.01 -10.47
C LEU A 108 16.49 4.56 -11.18
N LEU A 109 17.03 3.38 -10.82
CA LEU A 109 18.21 2.81 -11.48
C LEU A 109 17.95 2.56 -12.98
N TRP A 110 16.80 1.96 -13.30
CA TRP A 110 16.39 1.76 -14.70
C TRP A 110 16.27 3.08 -15.46
N HIS A 111 15.66 4.09 -14.85
CA HIS A 111 15.53 5.41 -15.47
C HIS A 111 16.89 6.07 -15.72
N GLN A 112 17.84 5.95 -14.78
CA GLN A 112 19.21 6.45 -14.94
C GLN A 112 19.94 5.76 -16.09
N ILE A 113 19.80 4.44 -16.22
CA ILE A 113 20.40 3.66 -17.33
C ILE A 113 19.84 4.11 -18.68
N LEU A 114 18.54 4.40 -18.76
CA LEU A 114 17.92 4.91 -19.98
C LEU A 114 18.41 6.30 -20.35
N GLN A 115 18.53 7.20 -19.37
CA GLN A 115 19.09 8.53 -19.58
C GLN A 115 20.54 8.46 -20.09
N GLN A 116 21.37 7.56 -19.53
CA GLN A 116 22.74 7.32 -20.02
C GLN A 116 22.78 6.85 -21.48
N LYS A 117 21.72 6.19 -21.97
CA LYS A 117 21.57 5.76 -23.36
C LYS A 117 20.86 6.79 -24.25
N GLY A 118 20.58 7.99 -23.75
CA GLY A 118 19.87 9.05 -24.48
C GLY A 118 18.36 8.85 -24.60
N ILE A 119 17.78 7.90 -23.86
CA ILE A 119 16.34 7.61 -23.88
C ILE A 119 15.67 8.35 -22.72
N LEU A 120 14.82 9.33 -23.04
CA LEU A 120 14.09 10.14 -22.07
C LEU A 120 12.64 9.67 -21.97
N ILE A 121 12.25 9.14 -20.82
CA ILE A 121 10.85 8.76 -20.52
C ILE A 121 10.25 9.77 -19.57
N ARG A 122 9.10 10.34 -19.91
CA ARG A 122 8.38 11.26 -19.01
C ARG A 122 7.53 10.44 -18.04
N ASN A 123 7.39 10.93 -16.81
CA ASN A 123 6.56 10.29 -15.77
C ASN A 123 5.11 10.04 -16.23
N ARG A 124 4.54 10.94 -17.04
CA ARG A 124 3.18 10.80 -17.59
C ARG A 124 3.04 9.60 -18.53
N ASP A 125 4.07 9.33 -19.33
CA ASP A 125 4.06 8.24 -20.31
C ASP A 125 4.21 6.92 -19.56
N PHE A 126 5.13 6.89 -18.59
CA PHE A 126 5.31 5.75 -17.69
C PHE A 126 4.03 5.43 -16.91
N PHE A 127 3.33 6.44 -16.39
CA PHE A 127 2.05 6.29 -15.73
C PHE A 127 0.99 5.67 -16.66
N ALA A 128 0.82 6.23 -17.85
CA ALA A 128 -0.19 5.77 -18.81
C ALA A 128 0.02 4.31 -19.22
N TRP A 129 1.28 3.90 -19.43
CA TRP A 129 1.63 2.53 -19.78
C TRP A 129 1.46 1.54 -18.63
N ASN A 130 1.73 1.96 -17.38
CA ASN A 130 1.67 1.07 -16.22
C ASN A 130 0.31 1.03 -15.52
N LEU A 131 -0.60 1.99 -15.78
CA LEU A 131 -1.88 2.07 -15.08
C LEU A 131 -2.70 0.78 -15.22
N LEU A 132 -2.92 0.33 -16.45
CA LEU A 132 -3.74 -0.87 -16.69
C LEU A 132 -3.04 -2.15 -16.20
N PRO A 133 -1.75 -2.41 -16.49
CA PRO A 133 -1.04 -3.58 -15.95
C PRO A 133 -1.03 -3.63 -14.42
N VAL A 134 -0.74 -2.52 -13.74
CA VAL A 134 -0.72 -2.45 -12.28
C VAL A 134 -2.12 -2.70 -11.71
N LEU A 135 -3.16 -2.10 -12.30
CA LEU A 135 -4.53 -2.30 -11.84
C LEU A 135 -4.94 -3.78 -11.93
N VAL A 136 -4.70 -4.42 -13.07
CA VAL A 136 -5.02 -5.84 -13.27
C VAL A 136 -4.23 -6.72 -12.30
N LEU A 137 -2.92 -6.47 -12.17
CA LEU A 137 -2.07 -7.22 -11.25
C LEU A 137 -2.53 -7.07 -9.80
N SER A 138 -2.86 -5.84 -9.37
CA SER A 138 -3.41 -5.56 -8.04
C SER A 138 -4.71 -6.32 -7.81
N LEU A 139 -5.66 -6.26 -8.75
CA LEU A 139 -6.95 -6.94 -8.57
C LEU A 139 -6.80 -8.46 -8.48
N VAL A 140 -5.99 -9.07 -9.35
CA VAL A 140 -5.75 -10.52 -9.35
C VAL A 140 -5.03 -10.94 -8.06
N ALA A 141 -3.95 -10.26 -7.69
CA ALA A 141 -3.19 -10.59 -6.49
C ALA A 141 -4.02 -10.43 -5.21
N LEU A 142 -4.82 -9.35 -5.11
CA LEU A 142 -5.70 -9.13 -3.97
C LEU A 142 -6.85 -10.15 -3.94
N SER A 143 -7.35 -10.60 -5.09
CA SER A 143 -8.32 -11.69 -5.14
C SER A 143 -7.74 -12.99 -4.57
N ILE A 144 -6.47 -13.30 -4.88
CA ILE A 144 -5.77 -14.47 -4.33
C ILE A 144 -5.62 -14.32 -2.82
N VAL A 145 -5.14 -13.17 -2.33
CA VAL A 145 -5.04 -12.90 -0.87
C VAL A 145 -6.38 -13.06 -0.18
N PHE A 146 -7.46 -12.57 -0.78
CA PHE A 146 -8.79 -12.70 -0.22
C PHE A 146 -9.19 -14.19 -0.08
N VAL A 147 -8.95 -15.00 -1.13
CA VAL A 147 -9.20 -16.45 -1.08
C VAL A 147 -8.35 -17.11 0.02
N GLU A 148 -7.06 -16.78 0.11
CA GLU A 148 -6.17 -17.34 1.13
C GLU A 148 -6.66 -17.01 2.55
N VAL A 149 -7.05 -15.76 2.80
CA VAL A 149 -7.56 -15.33 4.12
C VAL A 149 -8.92 -15.94 4.45
N MET A 150 -9.73 -16.28 3.45
CA MET A 150 -11.06 -16.86 3.68
C MET A 150 -11.03 -18.38 3.90
N PHE A 151 -10.10 -19.08 3.25
CA PHE A 151 -10.14 -20.55 3.17
C PHE A 151 -8.89 -21.26 3.71
N ILE A 152 -7.76 -20.57 3.84
CA ILE A 152 -6.50 -21.17 4.29
C ILE A 152 -6.15 -20.76 5.72
N PHE A 153 -6.38 -19.48 6.07
CA PHE A 153 -6.00 -18.90 7.37
C PHE A 153 -7.19 -18.72 8.32
#